data_AF-A0A2P6AQ43-F1
#
_entry.id   AF-A0A2P6AQ43-F1
#
_cell.length_a   1.000
_cell.length_b   1.000
_cell.length_c   1.000
_cell.angle_alpha   90.00
_cell.angle_beta   90.00
_cell.angle_gamma   90.00
#
_symmetry.space_group_name_H-M   'P 1'
#
loop_
_entity.id
_entity.type
_entity.pdbx_description
1 polymer ?
#
loop_
_entity_poly.entity_id
_entity_poly.type
_entity_poly.pdbx_seq_one_letter_code
_entity_poly.pdbx_strand_id
1 'polypeptide(L)'
;SAWRFHTSEENAPPLRQRVEVNQVGALLQMVRRHAGIALLPLYAVSDDLADGTLVEVLPGTLRMDEHGLYAIYLPNRYGSPKLRAFVDFLEAHMREHAAAWEQAAEET
;
A
#
# COMPACT_ATOMS: atom_id res chain seq x y z
N SER A 1 -5.48 -5.42 -13.61
CA SER A 1 -5.39 -5.72 -12.17
C SER A 1 -6.77 -6.10 -11.64
N ALA A 2 -6.96 -7.29 -11.07
CA ALA A 2 -8.28 -7.73 -10.60
C ALA A 2 -8.50 -7.33 -9.14
N TRP A 3 -9.53 -6.52 -8.88
CA TRP A 3 -10.03 -6.26 -7.53
C TRP A 3 -10.64 -7.56 -7.00
N ARG A 4 -10.15 -8.07 -5.87
CA ARG A 4 -10.70 -9.27 -5.24
C ARG A 4 -11.47 -8.85 -3.99
N PHE A 5 -12.80 -8.99 -4.07
CA PHE A 5 -13.69 -8.76 -2.94
C PHE A 5 -13.85 -10.08 -2.17
N HIS A 6 -13.71 -10.02 -0.85
CA HIS A 6 -14.15 -11.12 0.01
C HIS A 6 -15.64 -10.87 0.32
N THR A 7 -16.50 -11.15 -0.66
CA THR A 7 -17.95 -11.16 -0.47
C THR A 7 -18.45 -12.60 -0.44
N SER A 8 -19.59 -12.86 0.21
CA SER A 8 -20.21 -14.20 0.25
C SER A 8 -20.69 -14.65 -1.13
N GLU A 9 -20.84 -13.75 -2.10
CA GLU A 9 -21.14 -14.08 -3.49
C GLU A 9 -19.85 -14.29 -4.29
N GLU A 10 -19.59 -15.54 -4.66
CA GLU A 10 -18.38 -16.00 -5.37
C GLU A 10 -18.14 -15.32 -6.75
N ASN A 11 -19.07 -14.49 -7.23
CA ASN A 11 -19.04 -13.85 -8.55
C ASN A 11 -19.40 -12.35 -8.51
N ALA A 12 -18.58 -11.52 -7.86
CA ALA A 12 -18.66 -10.08 -8.05
C ALA A 12 -18.45 -9.75 -9.56
N PRO A 13 -19.33 -8.96 -10.21
CA PRO A 13 -19.15 -8.60 -11.61
C PRO A 13 -17.85 -7.81 -11.80
N PRO A 14 -17.18 -7.92 -12.96
CA PRO A 14 -15.93 -7.21 -13.21
C PRO A 14 -16.16 -5.70 -13.04
N LEU A 15 -15.36 -5.07 -12.18
CA LEU A 15 -15.39 -3.62 -12.04
C LEU A 15 -14.96 -2.98 -13.36
N ARG A 16 -15.79 -2.08 -13.87
CA ARG A 16 -15.41 -1.27 -15.02
C ARG A 16 -14.40 -0.21 -14.59
N GLN A 17 -13.12 -0.49 -14.80
CA GLN A 17 -12.06 0.48 -14.55
C GLN A 17 -12.21 1.67 -15.51
N ARG A 18 -12.33 2.88 -14.95
CA ARG A 18 -12.39 4.11 -15.76
C ARG A 18 -11.02 4.52 -16.28
N VAL A 19 -9.97 4.28 -15.50
CA VAL A 19 -8.59 4.64 -15.80
C VAL A 19 -7.68 3.54 -15.25
N GLU A 20 -6.63 3.20 -15.99
CA GLU A 20 -5.56 2.32 -15.54
C GLU A 20 -4.24 3.09 -15.54
N VAL A 21 -3.56 3.10 -14.39
CA VAL A 21 -2.26 3.75 -14.20
C VAL A 21 -1.37 2.81 -13.40
N ASN A 22 -0.10 2.70 -13.78
CA ASN A 22 0.89 1.84 -13.13
C ASN A 22 1.81 2.59 -12.15
N GLN A 23 1.37 3.76 -11.67
CA GLN A 23 2.12 4.64 -10.79
C GLN A 23 1.23 5.07 -9.62
N VAL A 24 1.64 4.69 -8.40
CA VAL A 24 0.88 4.95 -7.17
C VAL A 24 0.62 6.44 -6.97
N GLY A 25 1.66 7.28 -7.11
CA GLY A 25 1.53 8.72 -6.91
C GLY A 25 0.57 9.39 -7.90
N ALA A 26 0.53 8.95 -9.16
CA ALA A 26 -0.41 9.48 -10.14
C ALA A 26 -1.85 9.11 -9.78
N LEU A 27 -2.09 7.86 -9.36
CA LEU A 27 -3.41 7.40 -8.94
C LEU A 27 -3.88 8.13 -7.67
N LEU A 28 -2.98 8.35 -6.70
CA LEU A 28 -3.26 9.15 -5.51
C LEU A 28 -3.70 10.58 -5.83
N GLN A 29 -2.97 11.26 -6.72
CA GLN A 29 -3.34 12.61 -7.16
C GLN A 29 -4.71 12.66 -7.85
N MET A 30 -5.08 11.60 -8.57
CA MET A 30 -6.41 11.49 -9.16
C MET A 30 -7.50 11.36 -8.10
N VAL A 31 -7.31 10.53 -7.08
CA VAL A 31 -8.27 10.39 -5.98
C VAL A 31 -8.42 11.70 -5.20
N ARG A 32 -7.30 12.36 -4.86
CA ARG A 32 -7.30 13.70 -4.21
C ARG A 32 -8.04 14.77 -5.04
N ARG A 33 -8.14 14.59 -6.36
CA ARG A 33 -8.90 15.47 -7.28
C ARG A 33 -10.30 14.95 -7.60
N HIS A 34 -10.82 14.03 -6.78
CA HIS A 34 -12.17 13.47 -6.90
C HIS A 34 -12.45 12.73 -8.22
N ALA A 35 -11.42 12.13 -8.85
CA ALA A 35 -11.60 11.37 -10.09
C ALA A 35 -12.21 9.97 -9.89
N GLY A 36 -12.41 9.54 -8.63
CA GLY A 36 -12.99 8.25 -8.25
C GLY A 36 -12.37 7.69 -6.98
N ILE A 37 -12.55 6.39 -6.75
CA ILE A 37 -11.90 5.62 -5.67
C ILE A 37 -10.74 4.79 -6.24
N ALA A 38 -9.75 4.50 -5.42
CA ALA A 38 -8.63 3.64 -5.79
C ALA A 38 -8.22 2.73 -4.64
N LEU A 39 -7.68 1.56 -5.00
CA LEU A 39 -7.00 0.68 -4.07
C LEU A 39 -5.52 1.07 -4.05
N LEU A 40 -5.06 1.65 -2.94
CA LEU A 40 -3.72 2.19 -2.76
C LEU A 40 -3.06 1.57 -1.52
N PRO A 41 -1.73 1.42 -1.50
CA PRO A 41 -1.04 0.92 -0.33
C PRO A 41 -1.07 1.97 0.80
N LEU A 42 -1.19 1.50 2.05
CA LEU A 42 -1.33 2.38 3.22
C LEU A 42 -0.20 3.41 3.36
N TYR A 43 1.04 3.04 3.04
CA TYR A 43 2.18 3.96 3.09
C TYR A 43 2.02 5.21 2.21
N ALA A 44 1.18 5.14 1.18
CA ALA A 44 0.96 6.25 0.25
C ALA A 44 -0.19 7.16 0.68
N VAL A 45 -1.08 6.69 1.56
CA VAL A 45 -2.32 7.38 1.94
C VAL A 45 -2.43 7.67 3.43
N SER A 46 -1.51 7.20 4.27
CA SER A 46 -1.57 7.35 5.73
C SER A 46 -1.79 8.80 6.17
N ASP A 47 -1.05 9.74 5.58
CA ASP A 47 -1.14 11.17 5.91
C ASP A 47 -2.50 11.74 5.48
N ASP A 48 -3.02 11.31 4.32
CA ASP A 48 -4.32 11.76 3.82
C ASP A 48 -5.50 11.16 4.59
N LEU A 49 -5.33 9.97 5.17
CA LEU A 49 -6.32 9.37 6.08
C LEU A 49 -6.31 10.11 7.41
N ALA A 50 -5.12 10.37 7.96
CA ALA A 50 -4.95 11.07 9.23
C ALA A 50 -5.48 12.51 9.19
N ASP A 51 -5.33 13.21 8.07
CA ASP A 51 -5.84 14.58 7.89
C ASP A 51 -7.29 14.66 7.39
N GLY A 52 -7.91 13.52 7.05
CA GLY A 52 -9.28 13.39 6.57
C GLY A 52 -9.49 13.84 5.11
N THR A 53 -8.42 14.09 4.35
CA THR A 53 -8.49 14.37 2.91
C THR A 53 -8.99 13.15 2.13
N LEU A 54 -8.63 11.96 2.59
CA LEU A 54 -9.12 10.68 2.10
C LEU A 54 -9.84 9.92 3.22
N VAL A 55 -10.73 9.02 2.81
CA VAL A 55 -11.46 8.13 3.72
C VAL A 55 -11.44 6.71 3.18
N GLU A 56 -11.39 5.72 4.05
CA GLU A 56 -11.53 4.33 3.65
C GLU A 56 -12.95 4.08 3.10
N VAL A 57 -13.02 3.28 2.03
CA VAL A 57 -14.28 2.84 1.44
C VAL A 57 -14.32 1.32 1.41
N LEU A 58 -15.49 0.75 1.71
CA LEU A 58 -15.71 -0.71 1.79
C LEU A 58 -14.87 -1.42 2.87
N PRO A 59 -14.88 -0.93 4.13
CA PRO A 59 -14.09 -1.51 5.20
C PRO A 59 -14.42 -3.00 5.40
N GLY A 60 -13.39 -3.81 5.61
CA GLY A 60 -13.51 -5.26 5.83
C GLY A 60 -13.96 -6.09 4.63
N THR A 61 -14.29 -5.47 3.49
CA THR A 61 -14.76 -6.17 2.28
C THR A 61 -13.62 -6.43 1.29
N LEU A 62 -12.61 -5.55 1.30
CA LEU A 62 -11.39 -5.66 0.51
C LEU A 62 -10.23 -5.98 1.44
N ARG A 63 -9.58 -7.13 1.20
CA ARG A 63 -8.27 -7.44 1.77
C ARG A 63 -7.30 -7.66 0.63
N MET A 64 -6.23 -6.87 0.60
CA MET A 64 -5.09 -7.19 -0.23
C MET A 64 -4.37 -8.38 0.42
N ASP A 65 -3.85 -9.29 -0.41
CA ASP A 65 -2.92 -10.29 0.08
C ASP A 65 -1.75 -9.55 0.75
N GLU A 66 -1.33 -9.97 1.95
CA GLU A 66 -0.20 -9.36 2.62
C GLU A 66 1.06 -9.49 1.74
N HIS A 67 1.51 -8.36 1.21
CA HIS A 67 2.71 -8.29 0.40
C HIS A 67 3.86 -7.78 1.24
N GLY A 68 4.84 -8.65 1.53
CA GLY A 68 6.07 -8.25 2.21
C GLY A 68 6.92 -7.31 1.35
N LEU A 69 7.64 -6.40 1.99
CA LEU A 69 8.72 -5.63 1.37
C LEU A 69 10.03 -6.39 1.50
N TYR A 70 10.67 -6.70 0.37
CA TYR A 70 11.89 -7.53 0.35
C TYR A 70 13.08 -6.73 -0.17
N ALA A 71 14.19 -6.77 0.57
CA ALA A 71 15.50 -6.31 0.08
C ALA A 71 16.18 -7.45 -0.68
N ILE A 72 16.24 -7.36 -2.01
CA ILE A 72 16.85 -8.38 -2.87
C ILE A 72 18.22 -7.89 -3.35
N TYR A 73 19.26 -8.69 -3.10
CA TYR A 73 20.62 -8.41 -3.53
C TYR A 73 21.37 -9.70 -3.87
N LEU A 74 22.40 -9.60 -4.72
CA LEU A 74 23.19 -10.75 -5.14
C LEU A 74 24.00 -11.33 -3.96
N PRO A 75 24.17 -12.67 -3.90
CA PRO A 75 25.05 -13.28 -2.92
C PRO A 75 26.48 -12.76 -3.07
N ASN A 76 27.03 -12.17 -2.01
CA ASN A 76 28.43 -11.73 -1.98
C ASN A 76 29.23 -12.69 -1.10
N ARG A 77 30.23 -13.35 -1.68
CA ARG A 77 31.11 -14.32 -1.00
C ARG A 77 31.80 -13.76 0.25
N TYR A 78 32.03 -12.45 0.30
CA TYR A 78 32.69 -11.76 1.40
C TYR A 78 31.77 -10.83 2.19
N GLY A 79 30.46 -10.82 1.91
CA GLY A 79 29.44 -10.05 2.63
C GLY A 79 29.80 -8.58 2.87
N SER A 80 29.42 -7.68 1.95
CA SER A 80 29.76 -6.25 2.07
C SER A 80 29.21 -5.63 3.37
N PRO A 81 30.07 -5.17 4.31
CA PRO A 81 29.61 -4.54 5.55
C PRO A 81 28.76 -3.29 5.30
N LYS A 82 29.07 -2.55 4.22
CA LYS A 82 28.29 -1.38 3.79
C LYS A 82 26.87 -1.76 3.36
N LEU A 83 26.71 -2.87 2.64
CA LEU A 83 25.39 -3.34 2.24
C LEU A 83 24.56 -3.77 3.45
N ARG A 84 25.19 -4.51 4.38
CA ARG A 84 24.53 -4.91 5.63
C ARG A 84 24.06 -3.69 6.42
N ALA A 85 24.96 -2.74 6.67
CA ALA A 85 24.61 -1.51 7.37
C ALA A 85 23.46 -0.73 6.70
N PHE A 86 23.40 -0.74 5.36
CA PHE A 86 22.29 -0.11 4.63
C PHE A 86 20.97 -0.87 4.77
N VAL A 87 21.00 -2.22 4.71
CA VAL A 87 19.80 -3.03 4.94
C VAL A 87 19.30 -2.88 6.37
N ASP A 88 20.20 -2.91 7.36
CA ASP A 88 19.86 -2.72 8.77
C ASP A 88 19.22 -1.34 9.00
N PHE A 89 19.75 -0.30 8.35
CA PHE A 89 19.17 1.04 8.37
C PHE A 89 17.77 1.08 7.76
N LEU A 90 17.58 0.48 6.58
CA LEU A 90 16.28 0.42 5.92
C LEU A 90 15.25 -0.33 6.77
N GLU A 91 15.64 -1.45 7.37
CA GLU A 91 14.75 -2.22 8.23
C GLU A 91 14.29 -1.40 9.44
N ALA A 92 15.22 -0.75 10.14
CA ALA A 92 14.89 0.11 11.27
C ALA A 92 13.95 1.26 10.86
N HIS A 93 14.26 1.95 9.76
CA HIS A 93 13.47 3.07 9.25
C HIS A 93 12.07 2.64 8.82
N MET A 94 11.95 1.50 8.11
CA MET A 94 10.64 0.98 7.67
C MET A 94 9.79 0.54 8.86
N ARG A 95 10.38 -0.06 9.89
CA ARG A 95 9.66 -0.53 11.08
C ARG A 95 9.07 0.64 11.88
N GLU A 96 9.80 1.75 11.97
CA GLU A 96 9.33 3.00 12.58
C GLU A 96 8.11 3.57 11.84
N HIS A 97 8.12 3.56 10.50
CA HIS A 97 7.05 4.13 9.69
C HIS A 97 5.86 3.17 9.50
N ALA A 98 6.09 1.86 9.48
CA ALA A 98 5.02 0.86 9.37
C ALA A 98 4.03 0.95 10.53
N ALA A 99 4.53 1.14 11.75
CA ALA A 99 3.69 1.35 12.94
C ALA A 99 2.79 2.60 12.80
N ALA A 100 3.29 3.67 12.17
CA ALA A 100 2.51 4.87 11.94
C ALA A 100 1.40 4.65 10.89
N TRP A 101 1.63 3.81 9.89
CA TRP A 101 0.65 3.51 8.83
C TRP A 101 -0.46 2.56 9.29
N GLU A 102 -0.16 1.65 10.21
CA GLU A 102 -1.14 0.75 10.82
C GLU A 102 -2.09 1.51 11.76
N GLN A 103 -1.56 2.43 12.57
CA GLN A 103 -2.36 3.26 13.47
C GLN A 103 -3.36 4.15 12.72
N ALA A 104 -2.94 4.78 11.62
CA ALA A 104 -3.83 5.58 10.77
C ALA A 104 -4.98 4.76 10.14
N ALA A 105 -4.75 3.45 9.92
CA ALA A 105 -5.76 2.55 9.39
C ALA A 105 -6.74 2.02 10.46
N GLU A 106 -6.33 1.98 11.73
CA GLU A 106 -7.17 1.51 12.85
C GLU A 106 -8.10 2.60 13.42
N GLU A 107 -7.76 3.88 13.20
CA GLU A 107 -8.52 5.03 13.73
C GLU A 107 -9.64 5.55 12.79
N THR A 108 -9.73 5.04 11.56
CA THR A 108 -10.72 5.42 10.53
C THR A 108 -11.85 4.41 10.42
#